data_AF-A0A1X7GX72-F1
#
_entry.id   AF-A0A1X7GX72-F1
#
_cell.length_a   1.000
_cell.length_b   1.000
_cell.length_c   1.000
_cell.angle_alpha   90.00
_cell.angle_beta   90.00
_cell.angle_gamma   90.00
#
_symmetry.space_group_name_H-M   'P 1'
#
loop_
_entity.id
_entity.type
_entity.pdbx_description
1 polymer ?
#
loop_
_entity_poly.entity_id
_entity_poly.type
_entity_poly.pdbx_seq_one_letter_code
_entity_poly.pdbx_strand_id
1 'polypeptide(L)'
;MDHQTPSPPSKPKEPSKQSKNTFIPPEDRKQSRFGIASFIISIITLLGYIIMASLGTTMIEPYVTPEGPILQPPQEALEAMTSLAAVFVIILAINLVGFLLGLAGSFSKNHKRSHSVIGAIINGIVLFIILALFVFVLNG
;
A
#
# COMPACT_ATOMS: atom_id res chain seq x y z
N MET A 1 -78.30 33.30 39.79
CA MET A 1 -78.29 31.91 39.31
C MET A 1 -77.61 31.96 37.96
N ASP A 2 -76.30 31.75 37.92
CA ASP A 2 -75.51 31.69 36.69
C ASP A 2 -74.75 30.37 36.71
N HIS A 3 -75.08 29.50 35.76
CA HIS A 3 -74.45 28.20 35.56
C HIS A 3 -73.10 28.39 34.85
N GLN A 4 -71.99 28.29 35.59
CA GLN A 4 -70.66 28.10 35.02
C GLN A 4 -70.35 26.61 34.93
N THR A 5 -70.51 26.06 33.73
CA THR A 5 -70.04 24.73 33.36
C THR A 5 -68.51 24.74 33.33
N PRO A 6 -67.81 23.80 33.99
CA PRO A 6 -66.35 23.76 33.95
C PRO A 6 -65.84 23.28 32.59
N SER A 7 -64.79 23.94 32.09
CA SER A 7 -64.08 23.62 30.85
C SER A 7 -63.48 22.20 30.87
N PRO A 8 -63.30 21.54 29.70
CA PRO A 8 -62.77 20.17 29.65
C PRO A 8 -61.29 20.12 30.08
N PRO A 9 -60.81 18.97 30.60
CA PRO A 9 -59.43 18.84 31.05
C PRO A 9 -58.45 18.93 29.89
N SER A 10 -57.43 19.77 30.05
CA SER A 10 -56.30 19.90 29.13
C SER A 10 -55.57 18.56 29.00
N LYS A 11 -55.57 17.97 27.80
CA LYS A 11 -54.77 16.77 27.50
C LYS A 11 -53.29 17.02 27.81
N PRO A 12 -52.56 16.03 28.37
CA PRO A 12 -51.11 16.12 28.52
C PRO A 12 -50.45 16.32 27.17
N LYS A 13 -49.61 17.35 27.04
CA LYS A 13 -48.74 17.54 25.87
C LYS A 13 -47.76 16.37 25.84
N GLU A 14 -47.86 15.51 24.83
CA GLU A 14 -46.83 14.50 24.56
C GLU A 14 -45.47 15.19 24.41
N PRO A 15 -44.39 14.67 25.03
CA PRO A 15 -43.07 15.22 24.86
C PRO A 15 -42.66 15.04 23.39
N SER A 16 -42.47 16.15 22.69
CA SER A 16 -41.91 16.18 21.35
C SER A 16 -40.61 15.36 21.35
N LYS A 17 -40.57 14.31 20.53
CA LYS A 17 -39.34 13.60 20.17
C LYS A 17 -38.43 14.57 19.41
N GLN A 18 -37.73 15.44 20.13
CA GLN A 18 -36.58 16.14 19.60
C GLN A 18 -35.52 15.07 19.33
N SER A 19 -35.44 14.66 18.07
CA SER A 19 -34.29 13.92 17.53
C SER A 19 -33.06 14.75 17.81
N LYS A 20 -32.39 14.45 18.92
CA LYS A 20 -31.11 15.04 19.29
C LYS A 20 -30.12 14.47 18.28
N ASN A 21 -29.93 15.18 17.16
CA ASN A 21 -28.80 15.00 16.26
C ASN A 21 -27.54 15.24 17.08
N THR A 22 -27.11 14.19 17.77
CA THR A 22 -25.90 14.18 18.56
C THR A 22 -24.81 14.07 17.51
N PHE A 23 -24.20 15.21 17.18
CA PHE A 23 -22.98 15.23 16.39
C PHE A 23 -21.96 14.37 17.15
N ILE A 24 -21.75 13.15 16.68
CA ILE A 24 -20.66 12.30 17.13
C ILE A 24 -19.43 12.82 16.38
N PRO A 25 -18.47 13.48 17.05
CA PRO A 25 -17.26 13.92 16.39
C PRO A 25 -16.60 12.71 15.73
N PRO A 26 -16.03 12.84 14.51
CA PRO A 26 -15.28 11.76 13.90
C PRO A 26 -14.26 11.25 14.91
N GLU A 27 -14.35 9.97 15.26
CA GLU A 27 -13.43 9.33 16.19
C GLU A 27 -12.01 9.54 15.64
N ASP A 28 -11.17 10.34 16.33
CA ASP A 28 -9.84 10.69 15.84
C ASP A 28 -8.90 9.51 16.03
N ARG A 29 -9.08 8.49 15.18
CA ARG A 29 -8.28 7.28 15.20
C ARG A 29 -6.85 7.64 14.79
N LYS A 30 -5.89 7.35 15.67
CA LYS A 30 -4.46 7.49 15.37
C LYS A 30 -4.10 6.67 14.12
N GLN A 31 -3.11 7.13 13.35
CA GLN A 31 -2.64 6.40 12.17
C GLN A 31 -1.90 5.11 12.56
N SER A 32 -1.99 4.07 11.73
CA SER A 32 -1.28 2.82 11.95
C SER A 32 0.22 3.00 11.70
N ARG A 33 1.06 2.78 12.71
CA ARG A 33 2.53 2.84 12.58
C ARG A 33 3.04 1.84 11.54
N PHE A 34 2.43 0.66 11.47
CA PHE A 34 2.72 -0.35 10.45
C PHE A 34 2.32 0.11 9.04
N GLY A 35 1.21 0.84 8.93
CA GLY A 35 0.77 1.40 7.64
C GLY A 35 1.72 2.43 7.08
N ILE A 36 2.19 3.36 7.93
CA ILE A 36 3.17 4.37 7.52
C ILE A 36 4.50 3.72 7.15
N ALA A 37 4.98 2.74 7.93
CA ALA A 37 6.21 2.01 7.62
C ALA A 37 6.12 1.31 6.25
N SER A 38 5.03 0.60 5.98
CA SER A 38 4.78 -0.05 4.69
C SER A 38 4.78 0.95 3.53
N PHE A 39 4.13 2.09 3.72
CA PHE A 39 4.09 3.15 2.71
C PHE A 39 5.47 3.72 2.41
N ILE A 40 6.27 4.03 3.43
CA ILE A 40 7.65 4.54 3.24
C ILE A 40 8.51 3.48 2.55
N ILE A 41 8.44 2.22 2.97
CA ILE A 41 9.15 1.11 2.32
C ILE A 41 8.74 1.02 0.84
N SER A 42 7.47 1.20 0.51
CA SER A 42 7.00 1.16 -0.87
C SER A 42 7.67 2.22 -1.75
N ILE A 43 7.87 3.44 -1.22
CA ILE A 43 8.54 4.52 -1.95
C ILE A 43 10.03 4.22 -2.14
N ILE A 44 10.70 3.82 -1.05
CA ILE A 44 12.14 3.53 -1.08
C ILE A 44 12.45 2.38 -2.04
N THR A 45 11.69 1.29 -1.93
CA THR A 45 11.90 0.10 -2.79
C THR A 45 11.54 0.40 -4.24
N LEU A 46 10.47 1.15 -4.51
CA LEU A 46 10.11 1.57 -5.87
C LEU A 46 11.23 2.40 -6.53
N LEU A 47 11.77 3.39 -5.81
CA LEU A 47 12.91 4.16 -6.30
C LEU A 47 14.14 3.27 -6.51
N GLY A 48 14.39 2.34 -5.57
CA GLY A 48 15.43 1.33 -5.70
C GLY A 48 15.28 0.54 -7.01
N TYR A 49 14.10 0.00 -7.30
CA TYR A 49 13.87 -0.76 -8.54
C TYR A 49 14.05 0.08 -9.81
N ILE A 50 13.63 1.35 -9.81
CA ILE A 50 13.83 2.24 -10.96
C ILE A 50 15.32 2.43 -11.25
N ILE A 51 16.12 2.67 -10.20
CA ILE A 51 17.58 2.83 -10.32
C ILE A 51 18.23 1.50 -10.75
N MET A 52 17.81 0.38 -10.18
CA MET A 52 18.35 -0.93 -10.53
C MET A 52 18.02 -1.32 -11.97
N ALA A 53 16.82 -1.00 -12.45
CA ALA A 53 16.42 -1.26 -13.83
C ALA A 53 17.24 -0.44 -14.84
N SER A 54 17.51 0.84 -14.54
CA SER A 54 18.35 1.67 -15.40
C SER A 54 19.79 1.15 -15.43
N LEU A 55 20.39 0.88 -14.26
CA LEU A 55 21.74 0.30 -14.16
C LEU A 55 21.84 -1.05 -14.87
N GLY A 56 20.89 -1.96 -14.62
CA GLY A 56 20.86 -3.28 -15.23
C GLY A 56 20.78 -3.20 -16.77
N THR A 57 19.95 -2.30 -17.30
CA THR A 57 19.85 -2.08 -18.75
C THR A 57 21.19 -1.61 -19.32
N THR A 58 21.83 -0.61 -18.70
CA THR A 58 23.13 -0.10 -19.17
C THR A 58 24.26 -1.13 -19.10
N MET A 59 24.18 -2.09 -18.16
CA MET A 59 25.16 -3.17 -18.08
C MET A 59 24.94 -4.24 -19.15
N ILE A 60 23.69 -4.51 -19.53
CA ILE A 60 23.34 -5.57 -20.49
C ILE A 60 23.45 -5.10 -21.95
N GLU A 61 23.12 -3.83 -22.23
CA GLU A 61 23.07 -3.24 -23.58
C GLU A 61 24.29 -3.56 -24.47
N PRO A 62 25.56 -3.47 -24.00
CA PRO A 62 26.72 -3.74 -24.85
C PRO A 62 26.83 -5.19 -25.33
N TYR A 63 26.10 -6.11 -24.69
CA TYR A 63 26.18 -7.56 -24.93
C TYR A 63 24.97 -8.11 -25.67
N VAL A 64 23.95 -7.28 -25.93
CA VAL A 64 22.76 -7.64 -26.69
C VAL A 64 22.88 -7.04 -28.09
N THR A 65 22.93 -7.87 -29.12
CA THR A 65 22.93 -7.41 -30.51
C THR A 65 21.53 -7.54 -31.11
N PRO A 66 21.04 -6.58 -31.93
CA PRO A 66 19.68 -6.60 -32.45
C PRO A 66 19.33 -7.82 -33.31
N GLU A 67 20.31 -8.38 -34.01
CA GLU A 67 20.12 -9.45 -35.02
C GLU A 67 21.19 -10.56 -34.90
N GLY A 68 22.01 -10.53 -33.85
CA GLY A 68 23.20 -11.38 -33.71
C GLY A 68 23.21 -12.21 -32.42
N PRO A 69 24.25 -13.02 -32.21
CA PRO A 69 24.40 -13.78 -30.98
C PRO A 69 24.63 -12.84 -29.79
N ILE A 70 24.10 -13.22 -28.62
CA ILE A 70 24.42 -12.57 -27.34
C ILE A 70 25.93 -12.73 -27.10
N LEU A 71 26.62 -11.61 -26.90
CA LEU A 71 28.06 -11.62 -26.63
C LEU A 71 28.30 -12.07 -25.18
N GLN A 72 29.31 -12.91 -24.97
CA GLN A 72 29.71 -13.24 -23.60
C GLN A 72 30.35 -12.02 -22.94
N PRO A 73 29.80 -11.54 -21.81
CA PRO A 73 30.41 -10.45 -21.06
C PRO A 73 31.75 -10.90 -20.45
N PRO A 74 32.74 -10.00 -20.33
CA PRO A 74 33.98 -10.28 -19.63
C PRO A 74 33.71 -10.58 -18.15
N GLN A 75 34.62 -11.30 -17.51
CA GLN A 75 34.49 -11.73 -16.11
C GLN A 75 34.17 -10.57 -15.15
N GLU A 76 34.83 -9.42 -15.32
CA GLU A 76 34.60 -8.22 -14.51
C GLU A 76 33.16 -7.68 -14.63
N ALA A 77 32.61 -7.70 -15.85
CA ALA A 77 31.23 -7.27 -16.09
C ALA A 77 30.24 -8.27 -15.49
N LEU A 78 30.53 -9.58 -15.59
CA LEU A 78 29.70 -10.63 -14.99
C LEU A 78 29.68 -10.52 -13.46
N GLU A 79 30.80 -10.22 -12.82
CA GLU A 79 30.89 -9.97 -11.38
C GLU A 79 30.10 -8.72 -10.96
N ALA A 80 30.15 -7.64 -11.75
CA ALA A 80 29.36 -6.44 -11.51
C ALA A 80 27.85 -6.72 -11.64
N MET A 81 27.43 -7.43 -12.69
CA MET A 81 26.04 -7.86 -12.88
C MET A 81 25.55 -8.75 -11.74
N THR A 82 26.38 -9.69 -11.29
CA THR A 82 26.06 -10.59 -10.17
C THR A 82 25.90 -9.81 -8.86
N SER A 83 26.77 -8.83 -8.61
CA SER A 83 26.68 -7.95 -7.45
C SER A 83 25.41 -7.09 -7.49
N LEU A 84 25.05 -6.58 -8.67
CA LEU A 84 23.80 -5.85 -8.86
C LEU A 84 22.59 -6.77 -8.61
N ALA A 85 22.60 -8.01 -9.10
CA ALA A 85 21.55 -8.99 -8.83
C ALA A 85 21.41 -9.30 -7.33
N ALA A 86 22.52 -9.41 -6.59
CA ALA A 86 22.47 -9.60 -5.14
C ALA A 86 21.80 -8.41 -4.41
N VAL A 87 22.11 -7.18 -4.81
CA VAL A 87 21.44 -5.97 -4.27
C VAL A 87 19.95 -5.98 -4.60
N PHE A 88 19.57 -6.39 -5.82
CA PHE A 88 18.18 -6.51 -6.22
C PHE A 88 17.41 -7.49 -5.32
N VAL A 89 17.99 -8.63 -4.99
CA VAL A 89 17.39 -9.61 -4.06
C VAL A 89 17.19 -9.03 -2.66
N ILE A 90 18.12 -8.22 -2.16
CA ILE A 90 17.97 -7.53 -0.87
C ILE A 90 16.79 -6.54 -0.92
N ILE A 91 16.69 -5.73 -1.98
CA ILE A 91 15.56 -4.80 -2.17
C ILE A 91 14.24 -5.56 -2.25
N LEU A 92 14.22 -6.71 -2.93
CA LEU A 92 13.07 -7.60 -3.02
C LEU A 92 12.63 -8.12 -1.65
N ALA A 93 13.58 -8.55 -0.81
CA ALA A 93 13.28 -8.95 0.56
C ALA A 93 12.70 -7.80 1.40
N ILE A 94 13.24 -6.59 1.26
CA ILE A 94 12.72 -5.39 1.95
C ILE A 94 11.30 -5.06 1.46
N ASN A 95 11.04 -5.16 0.17
CA ASN A 95 9.73 -4.92 -0.43
C ASN A 95 8.69 -5.96 0.05
N LEU A 96 9.10 -7.22 0.22
CA LEU A 96 8.27 -8.26 0.83
C LEU A 96 7.93 -7.92 2.30
N VAL A 97 8.89 -7.44 3.09
CA VAL A 97 8.62 -6.96 4.45
C VAL A 97 7.63 -5.78 4.41
N GLY A 98 7.81 -4.83 3.49
CA GLY A 98 6.89 -3.71 3.28
C GLY A 98 5.46 -4.17 2.98
N PHE A 99 5.32 -5.19 2.13
CA PHE A 99 4.03 -5.80 1.80
C PHE A 99 3.37 -6.43 3.05
N LEU A 100 4.11 -7.25 3.79
CA LEU A 100 3.61 -7.91 5.00
C LEU A 100 3.19 -6.89 6.08
N LEU A 101 3.95 -5.82 6.28
CA LEU A 101 3.59 -4.74 7.19
C LEU A 101 2.33 -3.99 6.74
N GLY A 102 2.17 -3.78 5.43
CA GLY A 102 0.97 -3.16 4.85
C GLY A 102 -0.26 -4.03 5.06
N LEU A 103 -0.12 -5.34 4.86
CA LEU A 103 -1.19 -6.31 5.08
C LEU A 103 -1.59 -6.36 6.57
N ALA A 104 -0.62 -6.50 7.48
CA ALA A 104 -0.86 -6.47 8.93
C ALA A 104 -1.50 -5.14 9.37
N GLY A 105 -1.02 -4.02 8.84
CA GLY A 105 -1.56 -2.68 9.11
C GLY A 105 -2.98 -2.48 8.57
N SER A 106 -3.39 -3.22 7.53
CA SER A 106 -4.72 -3.12 6.91
C SER A 106 -5.79 -3.80 7.76
N PHE A 107 -5.43 -4.83 8.53
CA PHE A 107 -6.34 -5.51 9.45
C PHE A 107 -6.48 -4.84 10.83
N SER A 108 -5.73 -3.76 11.10
CA SER A 108 -5.77 -3.07 12.40
C SER A 108 -7.14 -2.44 12.68
N LYS A 109 -7.80 -2.81 13.79
CA LYS A 109 -9.15 -2.30 14.15
C LYS A 109 -9.13 -0.88 14.75
N ASN A 110 -8.02 -0.47 15.38
CA ASN A 110 -7.97 0.72 16.22
C ASN A 110 -7.37 1.97 15.53
N HIS A 111 -6.93 1.83 14.27
CA HIS A 111 -6.17 2.88 13.57
C HIS A 111 -6.69 3.15 12.16
N LYS A 112 -6.43 4.36 11.64
CA LYS A 112 -6.73 4.71 10.24
C LYS A 112 -5.91 3.80 9.31
N ARG A 113 -6.61 3.08 8.42
CA ARG A 113 -6.05 2.01 7.56
C ARG A 113 -5.52 2.48 6.21
N SER A 114 -5.83 3.72 5.81
CA SER A 114 -5.57 4.24 4.45
C SER A 114 -4.12 4.01 3.99
N HIS A 115 -3.13 4.45 4.79
CA HIS A 115 -1.71 4.28 4.46
C HIS A 115 -1.28 2.81 4.38
N SER A 116 -1.84 1.94 5.23
CA SER A 116 -1.56 0.50 5.18
C SER A 116 -2.04 -0.14 3.88
N VAL A 117 -3.24 0.23 3.43
CA VAL A 117 -3.84 -0.31 2.21
C VAL A 117 -3.07 0.17 0.99
N ILE A 118 -2.75 1.46 0.93
CA ILE A 118 -1.97 2.05 -0.18
C ILE A 118 -0.59 1.40 -0.24
N GLY A 119 0.12 1.31 0.89
CA GLY A 119 1.42 0.65 0.96
C GLY A 119 1.35 -0.82 0.54
N ALA A 120 0.34 -1.56 0.99
CA ALA A 120 0.15 -2.96 0.61
C ALA A 120 -0.10 -3.13 -0.90
N ILE A 121 -0.94 -2.28 -1.49
CA ILE A 121 -1.22 -2.32 -2.94
C ILE A 121 0.05 -2.04 -3.74
N ILE A 122 0.79 -0.97 -3.41
CA ILE A 122 2.01 -0.61 -4.15
C ILE A 122 3.05 -1.72 -4.04
N ASN A 123 3.38 -2.16 -2.82
CA ASN A 123 4.35 -3.24 -2.65
C ASN A 123 3.86 -4.54 -3.34
N GLY A 124 2.58 -4.87 -3.23
CA GLY A 124 2.00 -6.07 -3.83
C GLY A 124 2.02 -6.07 -5.36
N ILE A 125 1.70 -4.94 -6.01
CA ILE A 125 1.79 -4.80 -7.46
C ILE A 125 3.23 -4.99 -7.93
N VAL A 126 4.20 -4.39 -7.23
CA VAL A 126 5.61 -4.52 -7.59
C VAL A 126 6.08 -5.97 -7.47
N LEU A 127 5.76 -6.65 -6.36
CA LEU A 127 6.05 -8.08 -6.19
C LEU A 127 5.40 -8.93 -7.30
N PHE A 128 4.15 -8.62 -7.66
CA PHE A 128 3.43 -9.33 -8.70
C PHE A 128 4.09 -9.14 -10.08
N ILE A 129 4.50 -7.93 -10.43
CA ILE A 129 5.22 -7.65 -11.69
C ILE A 129 6.54 -8.42 -11.73
N ILE A 130 7.33 -8.36 -10.64
CA ILE A 130 8.61 -9.09 -10.58
C ILE A 130 8.38 -10.59 -10.73
N LEU A 131 7.38 -11.16 -10.05
CA LEU A 131 7.03 -12.57 -10.19
C LEU A 131 6.61 -12.91 -11.62
N ALA A 132 5.77 -12.08 -12.25
CA ALA A 132 5.32 -12.27 -13.62
C ALA A 132 6.49 -12.23 -14.62
N LEU A 133 7.46 -11.32 -14.42
CA LEU A 133 8.68 -11.27 -15.24
C LEU A 133 9.52 -12.53 -15.07
N PHE A 134 9.71 -13.02 -13.85
CA PHE A 134 10.42 -14.29 -13.61
C PHE A 134 9.72 -15.46 -14.29
N VAL A 135 8.39 -15.56 -14.13
CA VAL A 135 7.61 -16.61 -14.79
C VAL A 135 7.73 -16.51 -16.31
N PHE A 136 7.66 -15.30 -16.87
CA PHE A 136 7.83 -15.10 -18.32
C PHE A 136 9.21 -15.56 -18.80
N VAL A 137 10.29 -15.16 -18.12
CA VAL A 137 11.67 -15.53 -18.48
C VAL A 137 11.94 -17.03 -18.29
N LEU A 138 11.33 -17.67 -17.29
CA LEU A 138 11.55 -19.11 -17.03
C LEU A 138 10.75 -20.03 -17.97
N ASN A 139 9.69 -19.52 -18.61
CA ASN A 139 8.83 -20.30 -19.50
C ASN A 139 8.93 -19.89 -20.98
N GLY A 140 9.62 -18.80 -21.30
CA GLY A 140 9.88 -18.32 -22.65
C GLY A 140 11.26 -18.75 -23.13
#